data_AF-A0A2V8LWD1-F1
#
_entry.id   AF-A0A2V8LWD1-F1
#
_cell.length_a   1.000
_cell.length_b   1.000
_cell.length_c   1.000
_cell.angle_alpha   90.00
_cell.angle_beta   90.00
_cell.angle_gamma   90.00
#
_symmetry.space_group_name_H-M   'P 1'
#
loop_
_entity.id
_entity.type
_entity.pdbx_description
1 polymer ?
#
loop_
_entity_poly.entity_id
_entity_poly.type
_entity_poly.pdbx_seq_one_letter_code
_entity_poly.pdbx_strand_id
1 'polypeptide(L)'
;MKKFLAIVMTLLTVFVSNAQGQSKSQRPMEHMSGLLRLVETIPLPGDGYMDHLTVDVKGQRLFISGEAAKSVLVVDLRAGKVIHETKGLSAMPKKPFYLPDTNEVWVTLTDSTVAAISGTTYEITKTVELTGYRNPNRGADNAAFDPRRGLRRLWKQWQSRSY
;
A
#
# COMPACT_ATOMS: atom_id res chain seq x y z
N MET A 1 40.93 34.85 -31.77
CA MET A 1 40.13 33.80 -31.11
C MET A 1 39.30 34.35 -29.94
N LYS A 2 38.49 35.40 -30.14
CA LYS A 2 37.64 35.99 -29.08
C LYS A 2 36.23 36.37 -29.57
N LYS A 3 35.85 35.96 -30.78
CA LYS A 3 34.53 36.23 -31.38
C LYS A 3 33.71 34.95 -31.68
N PHE A 4 34.27 33.77 -31.41
CA PHE A 4 33.60 32.48 -31.63
C PHE A 4 32.92 31.90 -30.38
N LEU A 5 33.18 32.45 -29.19
CA LEU A 5 32.62 31.95 -27.93
C LEU A 5 31.23 32.54 -27.61
N ALA A 6 30.84 33.63 -28.27
CA ALA A 6 29.60 34.35 -27.99
C ALA A 6 28.36 33.76 -28.71
N ILE A 7 28.54 32.87 -29.69
CA ILE A 7 27.42 32.31 -30.47
C ILE A 7 26.93 30.98 -29.89
N VAL A 8 27.77 30.27 -29.12
CA VAL A 8 27.39 28.99 -28.50
C VAL A 8 26.58 29.20 -27.19
N MET A 9 26.72 30.36 -26.54
CA MET A 9 25.99 30.69 -25.30
C MET A 9 24.55 31.19 -25.54
N THR A 10 24.18 31.56 -26.76
CA THR A 10 22.83 32.07 -27.08
C THR A 10 21.89 31.00 -27.64
N LEU A 11 22.40 29.78 -27.93
CA LEU A 11 21.59 28.66 -28.42
C LEU A 11 21.16 27.66 -27.34
N LEU A 12 21.59 27.84 -26.08
CA LEU A 12 21.26 26.94 -24.96
C LEU A 12 20.08 27.42 -24.10
N THR A 13 19.46 28.55 -24.43
CA THR A 13 18.37 29.15 -23.63
C THR A 13 16.95 28.89 -24.18
N VAL A 14 16.78 28.10 -25.24
CA VAL A 14 15.46 27.94 -25.92
C VAL A 14 14.78 26.57 -25.67
N PHE A 15 15.39 25.65 -24.92
CA PHE A 15 14.75 24.38 -24.55
C PHE A 15 14.59 24.22 -23.03
N VAL A 16 14.00 25.22 -22.37
CA VAL A 16 13.25 24.94 -21.13
C VAL A 16 11.83 24.57 -21.56
N SER A 17 11.66 23.31 -21.94
CA SER A 17 10.32 22.73 -22.02
C SER A 17 9.71 22.83 -20.63
N ASN A 18 8.76 23.76 -20.46
CA ASN A 18 7.80 23.72 -19.38
C ASN A 18 7.05 22.39 -19.49
N ALA A 19 7.59 21.34 -18.88
CA ALA A 19 6.81 20.22 -18.44
C ALA A 19 5.94 20.75 -17.29
N GLN A 20 4.89 21.50 -17.64
CA GLN A 20 3.71 21.58 -16.80
C GLN A 20 3.23 20.13 -16.69
N GLY A 21 3.64 19.46 -15.61
CA GLY A 21 3.08 18.19 -15.23
C GLY A 21 1.59 18.33 -15.32
N GLN A 22 0.96 17.51 -16.16
CA GLN A 22 -0.49 17.42 -16.21
C GLN A 22 -0.94 16.97 -14.81
N SER A 23 -1.24 17.95 -13.96
CA SER A 23 -2.08 17.72 -12.81
C SER A 23 -3.39 17.25 -13.42
N LYS A 24 -3.62 15.94 -13.42
CA LYS A 24 -4.93 15.36 -13.69
C LYS A 24 -5.82 15.99 -12.64
N SER A 25 -6.54 17.05 -13.02
CA SER A 25 -7.60 17.61 -12.20
C SER A 25 -8.55 16.45 -11.92
N GLN A 26 -8.43 15.87 -10.74
CA GLN A 26 -9.32 14.84 -10.27
C GLN A 26 -10.70 15.50 -10.29
N ARG A 27 -11.58 15.01 -11.16
CA ARG A 27 -12.95 15.53 -11.23
C ARG A 27 -13.51 15.44 -9.81
N PRO A 28 -14.13 16.51 -9.29
CA PRO A 28 -14.75 16.44 -7.98
C PRO A 28 -15.71 15.25 -8.01
N MET A 29 -15.53 14.32 -7.07
CA MET A 29 -16.39 13.15 -6.96
C MET A 29 -17.80 13.68 -6.71
N GLU A 30 -18.71 13.50 -7.67
CA GLU A 30 -20.12 13.85 -7.55
C GLU A 30 -20.62 13.33 -6.19
N HIS A 31 -21.03 14.22 -5.29
CA HIS A 31 -21.56 13.84 -4.00
C HIS A 31 -22.84 13.03 -4.25
N MET A 32 -22.75 11.71 -4.11
CA MET A 32 -23.92 10.85 -4.00
C MET A 32 -24.75 11.38 -2.82
N SER A 33 -25.97 11.86 -3.08
CA SER A 33 -26.91 12.25 -2.03
C SER A 33 -27.34 10.99 -1.27
N GLY A 34 -26.81 10.80 -0.04
CA GLY A 34 -27.07 9.61 0.78
C GLY A 34 -26.46 9.70 2.19
N LEU A 35 -26.62 8.63 2.97
CA LEU A 35 -26.20 8.50 4.39
C LEU A 35 -24.68 8.67 4.63
N LEU A 36 -23.86 8.62 3.58
CA LEU A 36 -22.43 8.86 3.63
C LEU A 36 -22.09 10.04 2.73
N ARG A 37 -21.27 10.96 3.24
CA ARG A 37 -20.68 12.06 2.46
C ARG A 37 -19.17 11.89 2.41
N LEU A 38 -18.54 12.37 1.34
CA LEU A 38 -17.09 12.46 1.30
C LEU A 38 -16.66 13.47 2.38
N VAL A 39 -15.88 13.00 3.34
CA VAL A 39 -15.31 13.85 4.39
C VAL A 39 -13.89 14.27 4.07
N GLU A 40 -13.14 13.42 3.38
CA GLU A 40 -11.73 13.64 3.11
C GLU A 40 -11.24 12.73 1.97
N THR A 41 -10.27 13.24 1.19
CA THR A 41 -9.49 12.47 0.22
C THR A 41 -8.03 12.55 0.62
N ILE A 42 -7.42 11.43 1.00
CA ILE A 42 -6.01 11.36 1.37
C ILE A 42 -5.21 10.84 0.16
N PRO A 43 -4.30 11.64 -0.43
CA PRO A 43 -3.47 11.16 -1.51
C PRO A 43 -2.49 10.08 -1.01
N LEU A 44 -2.44 8.96 -1.72
CA LEU A 44 -1.48 7.88 -1.45
C LEU A 44 -0.31 7.96 -2.44
N PRO A 45 0.92 7.62 -2.03
CA PRO A 45 2.06 7.57 -2.94
C PRO A 45 1.96 6.38 -3.92
N GLY A 46 2.71 6.48 -5.01
CA GLY A 46 2.79 5.44 -6.05
C GLY A 46 1.67 5.52 -7.08
N ASP A 47 1.67 4.55 -7.99
CA ASP A 47 0.80 4.55 -9.18
C ASP A 47 -0.47 3.71 -8.99
N GLY A 48 -0.76 3.28 -7.75
CA GLY A 48 -1.89 2.43 -7.40
C GLY A 48 -1.50 0.98 -7.14
N TYR A 49 -2.37 0.05 -7.55
CA TYR A 49 -2.27 -1.40 -7.27
C TYR A 49 -2.27 -1.71 -5.76
N MET A 50 -3.32 -1.20 -5.11
CA MET A 50 -3.68 -1.45 -3.73
C MET A 50 -5.06 -2.09 -3.73
N ASP A 51 -5.22 -3.22 -3.06
CA ASP A 51 -6.50 -3.94 -3.01
C ASP A 51 -7.04 -3.99 -1.58
N HIS A 52 -6.18 -4.36 -0.62
CA HIS A 52 -6.61 -4.67 0.73
C HIS A 52 -6.12 -3.65 1.79
N LEU A 53 -6.97 -3.43 2.80
CA LEU A 53 -6.67 -2.61 3.97
C LEU A 53 -7.26 -3.18 5.26
N THR A 54 -6.77 -2.69 6.39
CA THR A 54 -7.34 -2.91 7.73
C THR A 54 -7.26 -1.61 8.54
N VAL A 55 -8.07 -1.52 9.60
CA VAL A 55 -8.19 -0.33 10.43
C VAL A 55 -7.84 -0.61 11.88
N ASP A 56 -7.10 0.32 12.49
CA ASP A 56 -7.05 0.51 13.93
C ASP A 56 -8.04 1.64 14.29
N VAL A 57 -9.20 1.26 14.80
CA VAL A 57 -10.27 2.21 15.14
C VAL A 57 -9.86 3.09 16.32
N LYS A 58 -9.14 2.55 17.30
CA LYS A 58 -8.77 3.28 18.53
C LYS A 58 -7.66 4.28 18.27
N GLY A 59 -6.62 3.88 17.55
CA GLY A 59 -5.53 4.78 17.16
C GLY A 59 -5.83 5.65 15.94
N GLN A 60 -6.97 5.41 15.27
CA GLN A 60 -7.40 6.09 14.05
C GLN A 60 -6.37 5.98 12.93
N ARG A 61 -6.01 4.75 12.57
CA ARG A 61 -5.02 4.47 11.52
C ARG A 61 -5.55 3.47 10.51
N LEU A 62 -5.19 3.65 9.24
CA LEU A 62 -5.34 2.62 8.22
C LEU A 62 -3.99 2.00 7.90
N PHE A 63 -4.00 0.70 7.65
CA PHE A 63 -2.88 -0.05 7.10
C PHE A 63 -3.30 -0.59 5.75
N ILE A 64 -2.59 -0.22 4.68
CA ILE A 64 -2.97 -0.49 3.29
C ILE A 64 -1.85 -1.27 2.61
N SER A 65 -2.19 -2.36 1.93
CA SER A 65 -1.23 -3.14 1.14
C SER A 65 -0.89 -2.42 -0.16
N GLY A 66 0.35 -1.95 -0.28
CA GLY A 66 0.92 -1.46 -1.54
C GLY A 66 1.53 -2.62 -2.32
N GLU A 67 0.73 -3.30 -3.15
CA GLU A 67 1.16 -4.54 -3.79
C GLU A 67 2.33 -4.31 -4.75
N ALA A 68 2.25 -3.28 -5.60
CA ALA A 68 3.29 -2.95 -6.57
C ALA A 68 4.61 -2.58 -5.89
N ALA A 69 4.54 -1.82 -4.80
CA ALA A 69 5.70 -1.34 -4.06
C ALA A 69 6.27 -2.37 -3.06
N LYS A 70 5.61 -3.52 -2.89
CA LYS A 70 5.90 -4.51 -1.84
C LYS A 70 6.02 -3.85 -0.46
N SER A 71 5.03 -3.01 -0.13
CA SER A 71 5.03 -2.23 1.10
C SER A 71 3.67 -2.22 1.80
N VAL A 72 3.66 -1.85 3.08
CA VAL A 72 2.43 -1.51 3.80
C VAL A 72 2.46 -0.02 4.13
N LEU A 73 1.46 0.71 3.64
CA LEU A 73 1.27 2.12 3.98
C LEU A 73 0.54 2.24 5.32
N VAL A 74 0.94 3.25 6.10
CA VAL A 74 0.26 3.65 7.33
C VAL A 74 -0.30 5.05 7.15
N VAL A 75 -1.62 5.18 7.27
CA VAL A 75 -2.34 6.45 7.18
C VAL A 75 -2.84 6.83 8.56
N ASP A 76 -2.55 8.05 8.99
CA ASP A 76 -3.18 8.67 10.15
C ASP A 76 -4.47 9.35 9.71
N LEU A 77 -5.60 8.85 10.19
CA LEU A 77 -6.93 9.37 9.84
C LEU A 77 -7.29 10.65 10.58
N ARG A 78 -6.59 11.00 11.67
CA ARG A 78 -6.77 12.31 12.33
C ARG A 78 -6.00 13.39 11.59
N ALA A 79 -4.79 13.05 11.15
CA ALA A 79 -3.91 13.97 10.44
C ALA A 79 -4.17 14.04 8.93
N GLY A 80 -4.99 13.14 8.38
CA GLY A 80 -5.36 13.16 6.96
C GLY A 80 -4.21 12.81 6.02
N LYS A 81 -3.23 12.02 6.47
CA LYS A 81 -1.99 11.78 5.70
C LYS A 81 -1.35 10.43 5.94
N VAL A 82 -0.60 9.98 4.93
CA VAL A 82 0.35 8.88 5.08
C VAL A 82 1.45 9.31 6.05
N ILE A 83 1.69 8.52 7.09
CA ILE A 83 2.72 8.78 8.11
C ILE A 83 3.89 7.80 8.01
N HIS A 84 3.72 6.68 7.30
CA HIS A 84 4.78 5.69 7.12
C HIS A 84 4.54 4.79 5.90
N GLU A 85 5.62 4.23 5.36
CA GLU A 85 5.60 3.15 4.37
C GLU A 85 6.60 2.06 4.80
N THR A 86 6.08 0.92 5.26
CA THR A 86 6.89 -0.23 5.65
C THR A 86 7.37 -0.96 4.40
N LYS A 87 8.68 -0.89 4.13
CA LYS A 87 9.34 -1.57 3.01
C LYS A 87 10.03 -2.86 3.46
N GLY A 88 10.57 -3.61 2.51
CA GLY A 88 11.39 -4.81 2.78
C GLY A 88 10.58 -6.10 2.92
N LEU A 89 9.34 -6.12 2.45
CA LEU A 89 8.57 -7.37 2.33
C LEU A 89 9.19 -8.28 1.26
N SER A 90 9.22 -9.59 1.53
CA SER A 90 9.80 -10.58 0.61
C SER A 90 9.01 -10.73 -0.69
N ALA A 91 7.69 -10.52 -0.63
CA ALA A 91 6.80 -10.60 -1.79
C ALA A 91 5.64 -9.60 -1.69
N MET A 92 4.74 -9.63 -2.67
CA MET A 92 3.62 -8.69 -2.74
C MET A 92 2.68 -8.90 -1.55
N PRO A 93 2.39 -7.86 -0.75
CA PRO A 93 1.41 -7.95 0.33
C PRO A 93 0.01 -8.09 -0.23
N LYS A 94 -0.80 -8.93 0.40
CA LYS A 94 -2.20 -9.17 0.11
C LYS A 94 -3.05 -8.69 1.27
N LYS A 95 -3.64 -9.57 2.08
CA LYS A 95 -4.57 -9.17 3.14
C LYS A 95 -3.85 -8.74 4.42
N PRO A 96 -3.93 -7.46 4.85
CA PRO A 96 -3.51 -7.06 6.19
C PRO A 96 -4.65 -7.28 7.20
N PHE A 97 -4.31 -7.53 8.46
CA PHE A 97 -5.24 -7.56 9.59
C PHE A 97 -4.55 -7.02 10.85
N TYR A 98 -5.22 -6.10 11.54
CA TYR A 98 -4.71 -5.45 12.75
C TYR A 98 -5.17 -6.20 14.00
N LEU A 99 -4.23 -6.46 14.91
CA LEU A 99 -4.47 -7.09 16.20
C LEU A 99 -4.34 -6.04 17.31
N PRO A 100 -5.44 -5.55 17.90
CA PRO A 100 -5.39 -4.47 18.89
C PRO A 100 -4.70 -4.89 20.19
N ASP A 101 -4.83 -6.16 20.60
CA ASP A 101 -4.29 -6.65 21.87
C ASP A 101 -2.75 -6.65 21.90
N THR A 102 -2.11 -6.92 20.75
CA THR A 102 -0.65 -6.92 20.62
C THR A 102 -0.11 -5.67 19.91
N ASN A 103 -1.00 -4.81 19.40
CA ASN A 103 -0.67 -3.70 18.51
C ASN A 103 0.24 -4.14 17.36
N GLU A 104 -0.15 -5.21 16.66
CA GLU A 104 0.57 -5.74 15.50
C GLU A 104 -0.32 -5.69 14.25
N VAL A 105 0.29 -5.48 13.09
CA VAL A 105 -0.35 -5.66 11.78
C VAL A 105 0.27 -6.88 11.13
N TRP A 106 -0.55 -7.86 10.80
CA TRP A 106 -0.10 -9.04 10.08
C TRP A 106 -0.58 -8.96 8.65
N VAL A 107 0.28 -9.34 7.69
CA VAL A 107 -0.01 -9.25 6.26
C VAL A 107 0.43 -10.51 5.54
N THR A 108 -0.47 -11.10 4.75
CA THR A 108 -0.13 -12.25 3.92
C THR A 108 0.65 -11.81 2.69
N LEU A 109 1.63 -12.60 2.28
CA LEU A 109 2.47 -12.33 1.11
C LEU A 109 2.26 -13.40 0.04
N THR A 110 2.55 -13.06 -1.22
CA THR A 110 2.38 -13.99 -2.36
C THR A 110 3.39 -15.15 -2.40
N ASP A 111 4.40 -15.17 -1.54
CA ASP A 111 5.41 -16.24 -1.39
C ASP A 111 5.07 -17.23 -0.26
N SER A 112 3.78 -17.36 0.07
CA SER A 112 3.30 -18.23 1.15
C SER A 112 3.90 -17.93 2.51
N THR A 113 4.20 -16.66 2.78
CA THR A 113 4.57 -16.20 4.12
C THR A 113 3.56 -15.21 4.68
N VAL A 114 3.65 -14.93 5.98
CA VAL A 114 2.96 -13.82 6.66
C VAL A 114 3.99 -13.00 7.40
N ALA A 115 4.03 -11.70 7.14
CA ALA A 115 4.85 -10.78 7.90
C ALA A 115 4.03 -10.16 9.02
N ALA A 116 4.62 -10.02 10.21
CA ALA A 116 4.07 -9.20 11.29
C ALA A 116 4.87 -7.90 11.39
N ILE A 117 4.15 -6.81 11.50
CA ILE A 117 4.65 -5.45 11.54
C ILE A 117 4.23 -4.83 12.88
N SER A 118 5.18 -4.19 13.55
CA SER A 118 4.91 -3.46 14.79
C SER A 118 3.95 -2.30 14.52
N GLY A 119 2.82 -2.25 15.22
CA GLY A 119 1.93 -1.11 15.18
C GLY A 119 2.51 0.12 15.89
N THR A 120 3.68 0.06 16.52
CA THR A 120 4.32 1.22 17.14
C THR A 120 5.42 1.79 16.27
N THR A 121 6.32 0.93 15.78
CA THR A 121 7.50 1.34 15.02
C THR A 121 7.32 1.21 13.52
N TYR A 122 6.28 0.48 13.08
CA TYR A 122 6.01 0.15 11.68
C TYR A 122 7.10 -0.70 11.00
N GLU A 123 7.95 -1.33 11.80
CA GLU A 123 8.99 -2.24 11.33
C GLU A 123 8.46 -3.67 11.23
N ILE A 124 9.00 -4.42 10.27
CA ILE A 124 8.77 -5.86 10.16
C ILE A 124 9.47 -6.53 11.34
N THR A 125 8.71 -7.24 12.17
CA THR A 125 9.20 -7.89 13.39
C THR A 125 9.48 -9.37 13.21
N LYS A 126 8.75 -10.03 12.31
CA LYS A 126 8.87 -11.46 12.02
C LYS A 126 8.20 -11.79 10.69
N THR A 127 8.69 -12.83 10.04
CA THR A 127 8.06 -13.45 8.87
C THR A 127 7.90 -14.94 9.14
N VAL A 128 6.70 -15.47 8.87
CA VAL A 128 6.33 -16.85 9.18
C VAL A 128 5.91 -17.56 7.91
N GLU A 129 6.47 -18.73 7.65
CA GLU A 129 6.08 -19.57 6.51
C GLU A 129 4.71 -20.24 6.73
N LEU A 130 3.93 -20.31 5.65
CA LEU A 130 2.65 -21.01 5.59
C LEU A 130 2.83 -22.35 4.88
N THR A 131 3.14 -23.38 5.65
CA THR A 131 3.40 -24.74 5.12
C THR A 131 2.16 -25.43 4.51
N GLY A 132 0.96 -24.86 4.68
CA GLY A 132 -0.28 -25.40 4.12
C GLY A 132 -0.47 -25.17 2.61
N TYR A 133 0.39 -24.40 1.95
CA TYR A 133 0.29 -24.13 0.51
C TYR A 133 1.01 -25.21 -0.30
N ARG A 134 0.31 -25.81 -1.28
CA ARG A 134 0.90 -26.80 -2.20
C ARG A 134 2.02 -26.23 -3.09
N ASN A 135 2.01 -24.92 -3.31
CA ASN A 135 3.06 -24.22 -4.04
C ASN A 135 3.60 -23.10 -3.14
N PRO A 136 4.86 -23.17 -2.69
CA PRO A 136 5.44 -22.16 -1.80
C PRO A 136 5.52 -20.78 -2.46
N ASN A 137 5.52 -20.71 -3.79
CA ASN A 137 5.51 -19.44 -4.53
C ASN A 137 4.09 -18.92 -4.83
N ARG A 138 3.06 -19.45 -4.15
CA ARG A 138 1.67 -18.98 -4.27
C ARG A 138 1.02 -18.87 -2.89
N GLY A 139 1.16 -17.71 -2.29
CA GLY A 139 0.61 -17.40 -0.98
C GLY A 139 -0.87 -17.04 -0.97
N ALA A 140 -1.32 -16.57 0.20
CA ALA A 140 -2.71 -16.26 0.47
C ALA A 140 -3.10 -14.89 -0.07
N ASP A 141 -4.16 -14.84 -0.87
CA ASP A 141 -4.79 -13.58 -1.25
C ASP A 141 -5.70 -13.05 -0.12
N ASN A 142 -6.37 -13.95 0.60
CA ASN A 142 -7.28 -13.63 1.68
C ASN A 142 -6.89 -14.32 2.99
N ALA A 143 -7.15 -13.65 4.11
CA ALA A 143 -6.86 -14.12 5.45
C ALA A 143 -7.89 -13.64 6.46
N ALA A 144 -8.09 -14.44 7.51
CA ALA A 144 -8.83 -14.05 8.70
C ALA A 144 -8.10 -14.52 9.97
N PHE A 145 -8.17 -13.72 11.01
CA PHE A 145 -7.65 -14.06 12.33
C PHE A 145 -8.78 -14.55 13.24
N ASP A 146 -8.56 -15.65 13.96
CA ASP A 146 -9.47 -16.18 14.99
C ASP A 146 -8.84 -16.00 16.38
N PRO A 147 -9.33 -15.05 17.20
CA PRO A 147 -8.76 -14.78 18.52
C PRO A 147 -8.96 -15.92 19.52
N ARG A 148 -9.94 -16.81 19.31
CA ARG A 148 -10.23 -17.92 20.24
C ARG A 148 -9.31 -19.12 20.05
N ARG A 149 -8.65 -19.23 18.88
CA ARG A 149 -7.87 -20.41 18.48
C ARG A 149 -6.48 -20.07 17.93
N GLY A 150 -6.11 -18.78 17.93
CA GLY A 150 -4.95 -18.28 17.19
C GLY A 150 -5.20 -18.30 15.67
N LEU A 151 -4.19 -17.88 14.89
CA LEU A 151 -4.25 -17.72 13.44
C LEU A 151 -4.69 -19.01 12.71
N ARG A 152 -6.00 -19.17 12.47
CA ARG A 152 -6.59 -20.37 11.84
C ARG A 152 -7.75 -20.02 10.91
N ARG A 153 -7.46 -19.45 9.74
CA ARG A 153 -8.09 -19.80 8.44
C ARG A 153 -7.69 -18.79 7.35
N LEU A 154 -7.03 -19.31 6.32
CA LEU A 154 -6.84 -18.64 5.05
C LEU A 154 -7.85 -19.26 4.08
N TRP A 155 -8.76 -18.44 3.54
CA TRP A 155 -9.72 -18.91 2.55
C TRP A 155 -9.10 -18.82 1.16
N LYS A 156 -9.15 -19.92 0.42
CA LYS A 156 -8.84 -19.94 -1.01
C LYS A 156 -10.13 -19.57 -1.76
N GLN A 157 -10.32 -18.31 -2.10
CA GLN A 157 -11.43 -17.92 -2.98
C GLN A 157 -11.02 -18.13 -4.44
N TRP A 158 -11.62 -19.16 -5.04
CA TRP A 158 -11.89 -19.39 -6.46
C TRP A 158 -10.92 -18.79 -7.52
N GLN A 159 -10.00 -19.61 -8.02
CA GLN A 159 -9.48 -19.51 -9.40
C GLN A 159 -9.72 -20.84 -10.12
N SER A 160 -10.98 -21.13 -10.42
CA SER A 160 -11.30 -22.17 -11.39
C SER A 160 -12.43 -21.71 -12.29
N ARG A 161 -12.10 -21.00 -13.36
CA ARG A 161 -12.72 -21.25 -14.66
C ARG A 161 -11.78 -20.73 -15.74
N SER A 162 -11.30 -21.69 -16.52
CA SER A 162 -10.62 -21.49 -17.79
C SER A 162 -11.42 -20.53 -18.67
N TYR A 163 -10.69 -19.65 -19.35
CA TYR A 163 -10.92 -19.33 -20.75
C TYR A 163 -9.60 -19.54 -21.48
#